data_AF-A0A2W4B503-F1
#
_entry.id   AF-A0A2W4B503-F1
#
_cell.length_a   1.000
_cell.length_b   1.000
_cell.length_c   1.000
_cell.angle_alpha   90.00
_cell.angle_beta   90.00
_cell.angle_gamma   90.00
#
_symmetry.space_group_name_H-M   'P 1'
#
loop_
_entity.id
_entity.type
_entity.pdbx_description
1 polymer ?
#
loop_
_entity_poly.entity_id
_entity_poly.type
_entity_poly.pdbx_seq_one_letter_code
_entity_poly.pdbx_strand_id
1 'polypeptide(L)' 'MLIITLKNGDELTVHEFEKVSYLAGGPRKEKTAMSFNEIIIDNNVTYNFIGETTISIRGSEILYIKLINN' A
#
# COMPACT_ATOMS: atom_id res chain seq x y z
N MET A 1 4.12 2.35 10.90
CA MET A 1 3.35 1.11 10.62
C MET A 1 2.26 1.43 9.61
N LEU A 2 1.94 0.51 8.68
CA LEU A 2 0.83 0.69 7.74
C LEU A 2 -0.21 -0.42 7.92
N ILE A 3 -1.48 -0.05 8.01
CA ILE A 3 -2.61 -0.98 8.00
C ILE A 3 -3.31 -0.89 6.64
N ILE A 4 -3.58 -2.03 6.03
CA ILE A 4 -4.34 -2.18 4.78
C ILE A 4 -5.64 -2.89 5.14
N THR A 5 -6.76 -2.18 5.12
CA THR A 5 -8.08 -2.77 5.35
C THR A 5 -8.65 -3.23 4.01
N LEU A 6 -9.06 -4.48 3.94
CA LEU A 6 -9.57 -5.11 2.72
C LEU A 6 -11.09 -4.99 2.63
N LYS A 7 -11.63 -5.09 1.41
CA LYS A 7 -13.09 -5.04 1.16
C LYS A 7 -13.86 -6.20 1.77
N ASN A 8 -13.20 -7.33 2.03
CA ASN A 8 -13.79 -8.47 2.72
C ASN A 8 -13.82 -8.29 4.27
N GLY A 9 -13.26 -7.20 4.78
CA GLY A 9 -13.19 -6.89 6.22
C GLY A 9 -11.90 -7.34 6.92
N ASP A 10 -11.02 -8.07 6.23
CA ASP A 10 -9.72 -8.45 6.79
C ASP A 10 -8.78 -7.24 6.86
N GLU A 11 -7.77 -7.34 7.74
CA GLU A 11 -6.71 -6.35 7.84
C GLU A 11 -5.35 -7.00 7.65
N LEU A 12 -4.50 -6.33 6.88
CA LEU A 12 -3.09 -6.68 6.72
C LEU A 12 -2.23 -5.57 7.31
N THR A 13 -1.19 -5.97 8.06
CA THR A 13 -0.28 -5.03 8.70
C THR A 13 1.10 -5.13 8.06
N VAL A 14 1.64 -3.97 7.66
CA VAL A 14 3.03 -3.82 7.23
C VAL A 14 3.79 -3.13 8.37
N HIS A 15 4.53 -3.94 9.11
CA HIS A 15 5.47 -3.49 10.14
C HIS A 15 6.66 -2.79 9.50
N GLU A 16 7.20 -1.76 10.18
CA GLU A 16 8.32 -0.96 9.67
C GLU A 16 8.14 -0.49 8.22
N PHE A 17 6.97 0.06 7.89
CA PHE A 17 6.65 0.50 6.52
C PHE A 17 7.70 1.46 5.97
N GLU A 18 8.37 1.04 4.88
CA GLU A 18 9.38 1.82 4.18
C GLU A 18 8.76 2.55 2.98
N LYS A 19 8.10 1.78 2.10
CA LYS A 19 7.54 2.29 0.85
C LYS A 19 6.46 1.38 0.26
N VAL A 20 5.64 1.96 -0.61
CA VAL A 20 4.82 1.21 -1.57
C VAL A 20 5.37 1.40 -2.97
N SER A 21 5.45 0.32 -3.74
CA SER A 21 5.84 0.37 -5.15
C SER A 21 4.78 -0.28 -6.04
N TYR A 22 4.53 0.31 -7.20
CA TYR A 22 3.51 -0.16 -8.14
C TYR A 22 3.80 0.26 -9.59
N LEU A 23 3.19 -0.46 -10.54
CA LEU A 23 3.22 -0.14 -11.97
C LEU A 23 1.83 0.32 -12.39
N ALA A 24 1.72 1.55 -12.87
CA ALA A 24 0.45 2.14 -13.32
C ALA A 24 0.67 2.90 -14.62
N GLY A 25 0.80 2.16 -15.72
CA GLY A 25 1.09 2.71 -17.06
C GLY A 25 2.43 3.45 -17.13
N GLY A 26 3.49 2.75 -17.54
CA GLY A 26 4.83 3.33 -17.65
C GLY A 26 5.77 2.92 -16.50
N PRO A 27 6.68 3.80 -16.04
CA PRO A 27 7.73 3.43 -15.09
C PRO A 27 7.15 3.09 -13.71
N ARG A 28 7.93 2.32 -12.93
CA ARG A 28 7.61 1.99 -11.54
C ARG A 28 7.51 3.27 -10.72
N LYS A 29 6.42 3.39 -9.96
CA LYS A 29 6.19 4.47 -9.00
C LYS A 29 6.48 3.96 -7.61
N GLU A 30 7.06 4.82 -6.77
CA GLU A 30 7.32 4.56 -5.37
C GLU A 30 6.83 5.72 -4.51
N LYS A 31 6.23 5.40 -3.36
CA LYS A 31 5.79 6.38 -2.34
C LYS A 31 6.24 5.90 -0.97
N THR A 32 6.74 6.80 -0.14
CA THR A 32 7.20 6.51 1.23
C THR A 32 6.19 7.07 2.23
N ALA A 33 6.46 6.90 3.53
CA ALA A 33 5.69 7.56 4.58
C ALA A 33 5.57 9.10 4.38
N MET A 34 6.61 9.74 3.82
CA MET A 34 6.62 11.19 3.58
C MET A 34 5.73 11.65 2.42
N SER A 35 5.41 10.75 1.48
CA SER A 35 4.55 11.03 0.31
C SER A 35 3.30 10.15 0.29
N PHE A 36 2.93 9.62 1.46
CA PHE A 36 1.83 8.66 1.60
C PHE A 36 0.47 9.24 1.22
N ASN A 37 0.26 10.52 1.51
CA ASN A 37 -0.94 11.27 1.15
C ASN A 37 -1.17 11.40 -0.37
N GLU A 38 -0.16 11.09 -1.19
CA GLU A 38 -0.25 11.13 -2.66
C GLU A 38 -0.67 9.78 -3.26
N ILE A 39 -0.87 8.74 -2.44
CA ILE A 39 -1.26 7.41 -2.93
C ILE A 39 -2.74 7.43 -3.29
N ILE A 40 -3.03 7.18 -4.56
CA ILE A 40 -4.36 6.89 -5.07
C ILE A 40 -4.42 5.41 -5.43
N ILE A 41 -5.39 4.68 -4.88
CA ILE A 41 -5.58 3.26 -5.13
C ILE A 41 -6.39 3.08 -6.42
N ASP A 42 -5.80 2.40 -7.39
CA ASP A 42 -6.43 1.95 -8.64
C ASP A 42 -6.70 0.45 -8.57
N ASN A 43 -7.93 0.04 -8.87
CA ASN A 43 -8.38 -1.36 -8.84
C ASN A 43 -7.57 -2.29 -9.76
N ASN A 44 -6.96 -1.76 -10.84
CA ASN A 44 -6.22 -2.54 -11.83
C ASN A 44 -4.73 -2.64 -11.55
N VAL A 45 -4.25 -2.06 -10.45
CA VAL A 45 -2.84 -2.02 -10.10
C VAL A 45 -2.54 -2.97 -8.96
N THR A 46 -1.41 -3.69 -9.05
CA THR A 46 -0.85 -4.43 -7.92
C THR A 46 0.14 -3.55 -7.17
N TYR A 47 -0.08 -3.41 -5.87
CA TYR A 47 0.76 -2.65 -4.95
C TYR A 47 1.63 -3.60 -4.15
N ASN A 48 2.92 -3.29 -4.03
CA ASN A 48 3.85 -3.97 -3.15
C ASN A 48 4.18 -3.03 -2.00
N PHE A 49 3.58 -3.27 -0.85
CA PHE A 49 3.86 -2.54 0.38
C PHE A 49 5.04 -3.23 1.06
N ILE A 50 6.13 -2.49 1.23
CA ILE A 50 7.42 -2.99 1.69
C ILE A 50 7.67 -2.43 3.09
N GLY A 51 7.97 -3.32 4.02
CA GLY A 51 8.53 -3.05 5.33
C GLY A 51 9.36 -4.25 5.75
N GLU A 52 9.23 -4.72 6.99
CA GLU A 52 9.89 -5.95 7.45
C GLU A 52 9.54 -7.16 6.57
N THR A 53 8.28 -7.22 6.12
CA THR A 53 7.83 -8.15 5.08
C THR A 53 7.21 -7.37 3.93
N THR A 54 7.19 -7.98 2.74
CA THR A 54 6.50 -7.41 1.58
C THR A 54 5.12 -8.02 1.44
N ILE A 55 4.10 -7.17 1.38
CA ILE A 55 2.73 -7.56 1.07
C ILE A 55 2.40 -7.07 -0.34
N SER A 56 2.09 -8.03 -1.23
CA SER A 56 1.65 -7.77 -2.60
C SER A 56 0.15 -7.96 -2.70
N ILE A 57 -0.58 -6.91 -3.07
CA ILE A 57 -2.04 -6.95 -3.16
C ILE A 57 -2.57 -6.12 -4.32
N ARG A 58 -3.65 -6.60 -4.94
CA ARG A 58 -4.35 -5.86 -6.00
C ARG A 58 -5.20 -4.76 -5.39
N GLY A 59 -5.18 -3.57 -5.98
CA GLY A 59 -5.97 -2.44 -5.51
C GLY A 59 -7.48 -2.71 -5.46
N SER A 60 -7.98 -3.67 -6.26
CA SER A 60 -9.37 -4.13 -6.21
C SER A 60 -9.78 -4.68 -4.85
N GLU A 61 -8.83 -5.19 -4.06
CA GLU A 61 -9.08 -5.79 -2.74
C GLU A 61 -9.04 -4.75 -1.61
N ILE A 62 -8.40 -3.60 -1.84
CA ILE A 62 -8.17 -2.59 -0.80
C ILE A 62 -9.43 -1.74 -0.61
N LEU A 63 -9.88 -1.60 0.63
CA LEU A 63 -10.92 -0.65 1.02
C LEU A 63 -10.31 0.71 1.34
N TYR A 64 -9.35 0.73 2.27
CA TYR A 64 -8.52 1.91 2.55
C TYR A 64 -7.17 1.49 3.16
N ILE A 65 -6.24 2.43 3.19
CA ILE A 65 -4.93 2.29 3.85
C ILE A 65 -4.78 3.37 4.91
N LYS A 66 -4.14 3.03 6.03
CA LYS A 66 -3.90 3.93 7.15
C LYS A 66 -2.45 3.85 7.58
N LEU A 67 -1.73 4.96 7.44
CA LEU A 67 -0.39 5.13 8.01
C LEU A 67 -0.52 5.55 9.47
N ILE A 68 0.11 4.80 10.37
CA ILE A 68 0.22 5.13 11.79
C ILE A 68 1.66 5.57 12.03
N ASN A 69 1.82 6.89 12.22
CA ASN A 69 3.05 7.52 12.68
C ASN A 69 2.91 7.71 14.19
N ASN A 70 3.87 7.18 14.95
CA ASN A 70 4.03 7.54 16.36
C ASN A 70 4.68 8.92 16.47
#